data_AF-A0A7S2EXZ1-F1
#
_entry.id   AF-A0A7S2EXZ1-F1
#
_cell.length_a   1.000
_cell.length_b   1.000
_cell.length_c   1.000
_cell.angle_alpha   90.00
_cell.angle_beta   90.00
_cell.angle_gamma   90.00
#
_symmetry.space_group_name_H-M   'P 1'
#
loop_
_entity.id
_entity.type
_entity.pdbx_description
1 polymer ?
#
loop_
_entity_poly.entity_id
_entity_poly.type
_entity_poly.pdbx_seq_one_letter_code
_entity_poly.pdbx_strand_id
1 'polypeptide(L)'
;MPSLTPIHKSEETADAAFREGVASGILALIPSGASVYYAMHRYPNFVRATNWQSRTALVVMPALFVFALSSETKLNHRMKEMAEEMEHGKATAEWAEMHRDRQRKMTGGTAMGASDANKGRLSSSVPVGKPTAVGSMEAEKQLTELYRQSVMNSDLRIVPGDSLGPHHRMSNFFMDNPFKILAAVGVPTVLYIFKGRNEKAHLQLQSKIMHTRIFGQFAVVGMLLSLMGFKEYMNANGRFVSEAEAEGRVQEMVNMRTQLLEQLNADRQRMVEREKVLQRAHAKDLERLGHQKKDAEDLRSYGVLEGDIENEEAEALTNDAEWGSVESTTVVQNTLKTEKKRKKKKRAAKVEEEKGRINENTSGDGFVSASH
;
A
#
# COMPACT_ATOMS: atom_id res chain seq x y z
N MET A 1 7.07 14.34 -1.58
CA MET A 1 6.05 13.30 -1.41
C MET A 1 6.55 12.38 -0.32
N PRO A 2 5.77 12.14 0.75
CA PRO A 2 6.21 11.21 1.78
C PRO A 2 6.45 9.85 1.12
N SER A 3 7.69 9.38 1.16
CA SER A 3 8.02 8.02 0.76
C SER A 3 7.36 7.10 1.78
N LEU A 4 6.14 6.65 1.45
CA LEU A 4 5.38 5.67 2.22
C LEU A 4 6.11 4.33 2.11
N THR A 5 7.21 4.18 2.85
CA THR A 5 7.76 2.87 3.10
C THR A 5 6.67 2.06 3.84
N PRO A 6 6.47 0.79 3.49
CA PRO A 6 5.43 -0.05 4.09
C PRO A 6 5.55 -0.12 5.63
N ILE A 7 6.76 0.10 6.15
CA ILE A 7 7.05 0.21 7.59
C ILE A 7 6.23 1.33 8.25
N HIS A 8 6.20 2.54 7.68
CA HIS A 8 5.49 3.67 8.28
C HIS A 8 3.97 3.45 8.29
N LYS A 9 3.41 2.79 7.26
CA LYS A 9 1.98 2.43 7.25
C LYS A 9 1.64 1.40 8.33
N SER A 10 2.55 0.45 8.60
CA SER A 10 2.32 -0.57 9.64
C SER A 10 2.25 0.03 11.05
N GLU A 11 3.10 1.02 11.34
CA GLU A 11 3.12 1.71 12.63
C GLU A 11 1.84 2.53 12.85
N GLU A 12 1.41 3.30 11.84
CA GLU A 12 0.15 4.05 11.89
C GLU A 12 -1.07 3.13 12.09
N THR A 13 -1.03 1.95 11.46
CA THR A 13 -2.09 0.95 11.60
C THR A 13 -2.14 0.36 13.01
N ALA A 14 -0.97 0.07 13.59
CA ALA A 14 -0.86 -0.46 14.94
C ALA A 14 -1.36 0.56 15.98
N ASP A 15 -1.00 1.83 15.81
CA ASP A 15 -1.45 2.92 16.67
C ASP A 15 -2.97 3.12 16.61
N ALA A 16 -3.56 3.06 15.42
CA ALA A 16 -5.01 3.15 15.26
C ALA A 16 -5.73 1.99 15.94
N ALA A 17 -5.25 0.75 15.73
CA ALA A 17 -5.81 -0.44 16.37
C ALA A 17 -5.67 -0.38 17.90
N PHE A 18 -4.55 0.14 18.41
CA PHE A 18 -4.32 0.33 19.83
C PHE A 18 -5.31 1.32 20.44
N ARG A 19 -5.50 2.51 19.85
CA ARG A 19 -6.43 3.53 20.36
C ARG A 19 -7.87 3.01 20.44
N GLU A 20 -8.31 2.27 19.43
CA GLU A 20 -9.65 1.68 19.40
C GLU A 20 -9.81 0.54 20.42
N GLY A 21 -8.76 -0.27 20.56
CA GLY A 21 -8.64 -1.23 21.67
C GLY A 21 -8.82 -0.54 23.02
N VAL A 22 -8.08 0.55 23.28
CA VAL A 22 -8.15 1.30 24.56
C VAL A 22 -9.56 1.84 24.80
N ALA A 23 -10.17 2.48 23.79
CA ALA A 23 -11.52 3.05 23.91
C ALA A 23 -12.55 1.96 24.25
N SER A 24 -12.53 0.83 23.53
CA SER A 24 -13.43 -0.29 23.79
C SER A 24 -13.19 -0.96 25.15
N GLY A 25 -11.93 -1.09 25.58
CA GLY A 25 -11.56 -1.59 26.90
C GLY A 25 -12.08 -0.71 28.04
N ILE A 26 -11.95 0.61 27.92
CA ILE A 26 -12.49 1.56 28.91
C ILE A 26 -14.02 1.47 28.98
N LEU A 27 -14.70 1.39 27.84
CA LEU A 27 -16.15 1.24 27.81
C LEU A 27 -16.61 -0.07 28.47
N ALA A 28 -15.85 -1.16 28.32
CA ALA A 28 -16.13 -2.44 28.96
C ALA A 28 -15.90 -2.44 30.49
N LEU A 29 -15.08 -1.52 31.02
CA LEU A 29 -14.90 -1.37 32.47
C LEU A 29 -16.18 -0.91 33.18
N ILE A 30 -17.03 -0.12 32.53
CA ILE A 30 -18.25 0.44 33.13
C ILE A 30 -19.23 -0.66 33.56
N PRO A 31 -19.72 -1.55 32.66
CA PRO A 31 -20.63 -2.62 33.06
C PRO A 31 -19.95 -3.64 33.97
N SER A 32 -18.66 -3.94 33.76
CA SER A 32 -17.93 -4.88 34.63
C SER A 32 -17.81 -4.34 36.06
N GLY A 33 -17.40 -3.08 36.20
CA GLY A 33 -17.31 -2.39 37.49
C GLY A 33 -18.66 -2.30 38.19
N ALA A 34 -19.71 -1.91 37.46
CA ALA A 34 -21.08 -1.87 37.98
C ALA A 34 -21.57 -3.25 38.44
N SER A 35 -21.28 -4.31 37.69
CA SER A 35 -21.66 -5.68 38.05
C SER A 35 -20.99 -6.17 39.33
N VAL A 36 -19.68 -5.90 39.48
CA VAL A 36 -18.92 -6.26 40.70
C VAL A 36 -19.37 -5.41 41.89
N TYR A 37 -19.62 -4.12 41.68
CA TYR A 37 -20.17 -3.23 42.71
C TYR A 37 -21.54 -3.69 43.19
N TYR A 38 -22.45 -4.02 42.27
CA TYR A 38 -23.77 -4.56 42.57
C TYR A 38 -23.68 -5.89 43.32
N ALA A 39 -22.79 -6.79 42.89
CA ALA A 39 -22.57 -8.08 43.56
C ALA A 39 -22.04 -7.90 44.99
N MET A 40 -21.15 -6.93 45.22
CA MET A 40 -20.64 -6.59 46.55
C MET A 40 -21.74 -6.06 47.48
N HIS A 41 -22.64 -5.23 46.97
CA HIS A 41 -23.70 -4.64 47.80
C HIS A 41 -24.85 -5.61 48.07
N ARG A 42 -25.19 -6.49 47.12
CA ARG A 42 -26.36 -7.39 47.25
C ARG A 42 -26.05 -8.73 47.93
N TYR A 43 -24.82 -9.25 47.79
CA TYR A 43 -24.47 -10.60 48.24
C TYR A 43 -23.30 -10.61 49.25
N PRO A 44 -23.57 -10.63 50.58
CA PRO A 44 -22.50 -10.65 51.58
C PRO A 44 -21.63 -11.92 51.53
N ASN A 45 -22.18 -13.03 51.04
CA ASN A 45 -21.44 -14.27 50.80
C ASN A 45 -20.37 -14.09 49.72
N PHE A 46 -20.62 -13.25 48.70
CA PHE A 46 -19.64 -12.95 47.66
C PHE A 46 -18.44 -12.19 48.24
N VAL A 47 -18.68 -11.24 49.14
CA VAL A 47 -17.64 -10.49 49.84
C VAL A 47 -16.79 -11.42 50.72
N ARG A 48 -17.40 -12.37 51.43
CA ARG A 48 -16.66 -13.36 52.23
C ARG A 48 -15.87 -14.35 51.38
N ALA A 49 -16.39 -14.73 50.22
CA ALA A 49 -15.76 -15.69 49.33
C ALA A 49 -14.62 -15.09 48.47
N THR A 50 -14.63 -13.78 48.21
CA THR A 50 -13.69 -13.13 47.29
C THR A 50 -12.73 -12.17 48.01
N ASN A 51 -11.42 -12.34 47.79
CA ASN A 51 -10.40 -11.38 48.22
C ASN A 51 -10.41 -10.14 47.30
N TRP A 52 -9.92 -9.00 47.78
CA TRP A 52 -9.85 -7.73 47.04
C TRP A 52 -9.17 -7.89 45.67
N GLN A 53 -8.10 -8.67 45.57
CA GLN A 53 -7.41 -9.00 44.31
C GLN A 53 -8.30 -9.75 43.31
N SER A 54 -9.18 -10.63 43.80
CA SER A 54 -10.12 -11.32 42.91
C SER A 54 -11.19 -10.36 42.39
N ARG A 55 -11.55 -9.35 43.17
CA ARG A 55 -12.57 -8.36 42.79
C ARG A 55 -12.02 -7.43 41.72
N THR A 56 -10.79 -6.96 41.87
CA THR A 56 -10.12 -6.17 40.82
C THR A 56 -9.93 -6.97 39.54
N ALA A 57 -9.54 -8.25 39.63
CA ALA A 57 -9.42 -9.10 38.46
C ALA A 57 -10.76 -9.28 37.70
N LEU A 58 -11.88 -9.44 38.43
CA LEU A 58 -13.21 -9.52 37.80
C LEU A 58 -13.59 -8.25 37.05
N VAL A 59 -13.15 -7.07 37.51
CA VAL A 59 -13.39 -5.81 36.82
C VAL A 59 -12.48 -5.67 35.59
N VAL A 60 -11.19 -5.98 35.73
CA VAL A 60 -10.16 -5.72 34.71
C VAL A 60 -10.16 -6.75 33.58
N MET A 61 -10.40 -8.04 33.86
CA MET A 61 -10.28 -9.10 32.83
C MET A 61 -11.23 -8.91 31.64
N PRO A 62 -12.54 -8.64 31.84
CA PRO A 62 -13.45 -8.41 30.71
C PRO A 62 -13.02 -7.21 29.86
N ALA A 63 -12.49 -6.15 30.47
CA ALA A 63 -12.00 -4.98 29.75
C ALA A 63 -10.77 -5.30 28.91
N LEU A 64 -9.80 -6.05 29.44
CA LEU A 64 -8.63 -6.51 28.68
C LEU A 64 -9.02 -7.44 27.54
N PHE A 65 -10.03 -8.28 27.75
CA PHE A 65 -10.54 -9.18 26.71
C PHE A 65 -11.17 -8.40 25.56
N VAL A 66 -12.04 -7.42 25.84
CA VAL A 66 -12.65 -6.56 24.83
C VAL A 66 -11.59 -5.73 24.09
N PHE A 67 -10.61 -5.20 24.82
CA PHE A 67 -9.45 -4.51 24.24
C PHE A 67 -8.73 -5.39 23.20
N ALA A 68 -8.43 -6.64 23.57
CA ALA A 68 -7.72 -7.57 22.69
C ALA A 68 -8.54 -7.91 21.44
N LEU A 69 -9.83 -8.24 21.60
CA LEU A 69 -10.71 -8.52 20.46
C LEU A 69 -10.88 -7.33 19.52
N SER A 70 -11.07 -6.13 20.06
CA SER A 70 -11.25 -4.92 19.25
C SER A 70 -9.98 -4.55 18.48
N SER A 71 -8.82 -4.60 19.16
CA SER A 71 -7.53 -4.34 18.49
C SER A 71 -7.22 -5.38 17.40
N GLU A 72 -7.50 -6.66 17.63
CA GLU A 72 -7.29 -7.72 16.63
C GLU A 72 -8.21 -7.57 15.41
N THR A 73 -9.50 -7.34 15.64
CA THR A 73 -10.47 -7.16 14.53
C THR A 73 -10.12 -5.95 13.66
N LYS A 74 -9.70 -4.84 14.29
CA LYS A 74 -9.30 -3.64 13.55
C LYS A 74 -8.00 -3.83 12.78
N LEU A 75 -7.00 -4.44 13.41
CA LEU A 75 -5.72 -4.73 12.78
C LEU A 75 -5.91 -5.65 11.57
N ASN A 76 -6.70 -6.71 11.71
CA ASN A 76 -7.03 -7.61 10.60
C ASN A 76 -7.76 -6.90 9.45
N HIS A 77 -8.68 -5.99 9.74
CA HIS A 77 -9.38 -5.23 8.70
C HIS A 77 -8.43 -4.30 7.94
N ARG A 78 -7.57 -3.56 8.66
CA ARG A 78 -6.58 -2.66 8.04
C ARG A 78 -5.51 -3.40 7.26
N MET A 79 -5.09 -4.58 7.71
CA MET A 79 -4.16 -5.42 6.95
C MET A 79 -4.77 -5.85 5.61
N LYS A 80 -6.07 -6.19 5.58
CA LYS A 80 -6.78 -6.51 4.34
C LYS A 80 -6.90 -5.28 3.42
N GLU A 81 -7.28 -4.14 3.98
CA GLU A 81 -7.35 -2.88 3.22
C GLU A 81 -5.99 -2.49 2.63
N MET A 82 -4.90 -2.62 3.39
CA MET A 82 -3.54 -2.39 2.86
C MET A 82 -3.17 -3.37 1.76
N ALA A 83 -3.57 -4.65 1.86
CA ALA A 83 -3.34 -5.61 0.80
C ALA A 83 -4.10 -5.23 -0.48
N GLU A 84 -5.36 -4.82 -0.36
CA GLU A 84 -6.18 -4.32 -1.47
C GLU A 84 -5.60 -3.01 -2.07
N GLU A 85 -5.14 -2.07 -1.24
CA GLU A 85 -4.45 -0.86 -1.71
C GLU A 85 -3.15 -1.18 -2.45
N MET A 86 -2.39 -2.18 -2.01
CA MET A 86 -1.18 -2.63 -2.69
C MET A 86 -1.52 -3.24 -4.05
N GLU A 87 -2.60 -4.02 -4.15
CA GLU A 87 -3.08 -4.56 -5.42
C GLU A 87 -3.58 -3.45 -6.36
N HIS A 88 -4.35 -2.48 -5.85
CA HIS A 88 -4.77 -1.31 -6.60
C HIS A 88 -3.59 -0.43 -7.04
N GLY A 89 -2.56 -0.30 -6.19
CA GLY A 89 -1.32 0.39 -6.52
C GLY A 89 -0.59 -0.28 -7.69
N LYS A 90 -0.52 -1.61 -7.69
CA LYS A 90 0.02 -2.39 -8.81
C LYS A 90 -0.81 -2.19 -10.08
N ALA A 91 -2.13 -2.35 -10.00
CA ALA A 91 -3.01 -2.17 -11.16
C ALA A 91 -2.99 -0.73 -11.73
N THR A 92 -2.85 0.28 -10.86
CA THR A 92 -2.75 1.69 -11.29
C THR A 92 -1.40 1.96 -11.93
N ALA A 93 -0.32 1.39 -11.40
CA ALA A 93 1.00 1.46 -12.01
C ALA A 93 0.99 0.81 -13.41
N GLU A 94 0.43 -0.39 -13.53
CA GLU A 94 0.23 -1.09 -14.81
C GLU A 94 -0.63 -0.27 -15.79
N TRP A 95 -1.73 0.33 -15.31
CA TRP A 95 -2.56 1.20 -16.14
C TRP A 95 -1.84 2.46 -16.59
N ALA A 96 -1.05 3.09 -15.72
CA ALA A 96 -0.27 4.28 -16.04
C ALA A 96 0.82 3.97 -17.07
N GLU A 97 1.46 2.80 -16.97
CA GLU A 97 2.37 2.27 -17.98
C GLU A 97 1.62 2.04 -19.31
N MET A 98 0.46 1.39 -19.28
CA MET A 98 -0.38 1.18 -20.46
C MET A 98 -0.83 2.50 -21.13
N HIS A 99 -1.11 3.54 -20.34
CA HIS A 99 -1.48 4.86 -20.85
C HIS A 99 -0.31 5.64 -21.42
N ARG A 100 0.87 5.57 -20.80
CA ARG A 100 2.10 6.08 -21.39
C ARG A 100 2.38 5.41 -22.73
N ASP A 101 2.17 4.10 -22.81
CA ASP A 101 2.30 3.36 -24.06
C ASP A 101 1.24 3.74 -25.07
N ARG A 102 -0.02 3.94 -24.65
CA ARG A 102 -1.11 4.39 -25.52
C ARG A 102 -0.85 5.78 -26.10
N GLN A 103 -0.45 6.73 -25.27
CA GLN A 103 -0.06 8.08 -25.71
C GLN A 103 1.12 8.03 -26.66
N ARG A 104 2.15 7.21 -26.37
CA ARG A 104 3.26 6.97 -27.31
C ARG A 104 2.80 6.42 -28.66
N LYS A 105 1.77 5.55 -28.73
CA LYS A 105 1.23 5.10 -30.04
C LYS A 105 0.54 6.23 -30.80
N MET A 106 -0.15 7.12 -30.10
CA MET A 106 -0.95 8.19 -30.73
C MET A 106 -0.12 9.41 -31.11
N THR A 107 0.79 9.89 -30.25
CA THR A 107 1.67 11.01 -30.59
C THR A 107 2.78 10.60 -31.53
N GLY A 108 3.24 9.34 -31.46
CA GLY A 108 4.12 8.78 -32.47
C GLY A 108 3.48 8.79 -33.86
N GLY A 109 2.15 8.65 -33.97
CA GLY A 109 1.41 8.57 -35.25
C GLY A 109 1.33 9.83 -36.09
N THR A 110 1.45 11.03 -35.49
CA THR A 110 1.03 12.28 -36.17
C THR A 110 1.99 13.46 -35.94
N ALA A 111 3.10 13.27 -35.24
CA ALA A 111 4.08 14.33 -34.95
C ALA A 111 5.38 14.23 -35.77
N MET A 112 5.28 13.80 -37.03
CA MET A 112 6.31 14.06 -38.05
C MET A 112 5.81 15.24 -38.88
N GLY A 113 6.23 16.47 -38.57
CA GLY A 113 5.91 17.58 -39.45
C GLY A 113 6.29 19.00 -38.99
N ALA A 114 6.36 19.30 -37.70
CA ALA A 114 6.62 20.67 -37.28
C ALA A 114 7.31 20.74 -35.93
N SER A 115 8.64 20.68 -35.90
CA SER A 115 9.52 21.30 -34.89
C SER A 115 10.99 20.93 -35.17
N ASP A 116 11.50 21.27 -36.35
CA ASP A 116 12.93 21.27 -36.67
C ASP A 116 13.41 22.72 -36.82
N ALA A 117 13.43 23.43 -35.70
CA ALA A 117 14.30 24.58 -35.49
C ALA A 117 14.39 24.81 -33.99
N ASN A 118 15.61 24.90 -33.46
CA ASN A 118 15.88 25.30 -32.08
C ASN A 118 15.69 24.25 -30.98
N LYS A 119 16.43 23.13 -31.08
CA LYS A 119 16.92 22.45 -29.87
C LYS A 119 18.37 22.03 -30.01
N GLY A 120 19.23 23.02 -29.84
CA GLY A 120 20.64 22.81 -29.56
C GLY A 120 20.81 21.89 -28.35
N ARG A 121 21.39 20.72 -28.60
CA ARG A 121 22.63 20.31 -27.93
C ARG A 121 22.57 20.26 -26.39
N LEU A 122 21.88 19.26 -25.86
CA LEU A 122 22.23 18.58 -24.60
C LEU A 122 21.70 17.14 -24.66
N SER A 123 22.20 16.42 -25.66
CA SER A 123 22.14 14.97 -25.75
C SER A 123 23.20 14.40 -24.80
N SER A 124 22.81 14.14 -23.54
CA SER A 124 23.49 13.14 -22.72
C SER A 124 23.03 11.74 -23.18
N SER A 125 23.50 11.36 -24.37
CA SER A 125 23.45 9.98 -24.83
C SER A 125 24.34 9.17 -23.88
N VAL A 126 23.73 8.56 -22.86
CA VAL A 126 24.34 7.38 -22.24
C VAL A 126 24.31 6.32 -23.34
N PRO A 127 25.47 5.89 -23.86
CA PRO A 127 25.51 4.84 -24.87
C PRO A 127 25.03 3.55 -24.19
N VAL A 128 23.77 3.20 -24.41
CA VAL A 128 23.28 1.84 -24.17
C VAL A 128 23.89 0.98 -25.26
N GLY A 129 25.18 0.66 -25.09
CA GLY A 129 25.88 -0.28 -25.94
C GLY A 129 25.11 -1.59 -25.94
N LYS A 130 24.89 -2.16 -27.13
CA LYS A 130 24.42 -3.54 -27.24
C LYS A 130 25.35 -4.39 -26.37
N PRO A 131 24.83 -5.10 -25.35
CA PRO A 131 25.68 -5.96 -24.55
C PRO A 131 26.28 -6.99 -25.50
N THR A 132 27.61 -6.94 -25.67
CA THR A 132 28.35 -8.02 -26.29
C THR A 132 28.05 -9.29 -25.49
N ALA A 133 27.75 -10.41 -26.16
CA ALA A 133 27.25 -11.65 -25.53
C ALA A 133 28.18 -12.21 -24.43
N VAL A 134 29.44 -11.77 -24.39
CA VAL A 134 30.41 -12.13 -23.36
C VAL A 134 30.20 -11.30 -22.07
N GLY A 135 29.78 -10.04 -22.17
CA GLY A 135 29.51 -9.18 -21.01
C GLY A 135 28.16 -9.42 -20.33
N SER A 136 27.19 -10.05 -21.03
CA SER A 136 25.88 -10.34 -20.43
C SER A 136 25.95 -11.40 -19.34
N MET A 137 26.83 -12.41 -19.49
CA MET A 137 26.95 -13.47 -18.49
C MET A 137 27.60 -12.97 -17.18
N GLU A 138 28.58 -12.06 -17.26
CA GLU A 138 29.17 -11.45 -16.06
C GLU A 138 28.19 -10.51 -15.35
N ALA A 139 27.43 -9.72 -16.11
CA ALA A 139 26.39 -8.85 -15.56
C ALA A 139 25.26 -9.65 -14.89
N GLU A 140 24.87 -10.80 -15.45
CA GLU A 140 23.91 -11.69 -14.82
C GLU A 140 24.44 -12.28 -13.51
N LYS A 141 25.70 -12.71 -13.47
CA LYS A 141 26.33 -13.20 -12.22
C LYS A 141 26.37 -12.11 -11.15
N GLN A 142 26.78 -10.89 -11.48
CA GLN A 142 26.81 -9.77 -10.54
C GLN A 142 25.41 -9.43 -10.02
N LEU A 143 24.40 -9.48 -10.89
CA LEU A 143 23.03 -9.19 -10.47
C LEU A 143 22.45 -10.30 -9.60
N THR A 144 22.73 -11.58 -9.92
CA THR A 144 22.37 -12.70 -9.05
C THR A 144 23.02 -12.57 -7.68
N GLU A 145 24.27 -12.09 -7.61
CA GLU A 145 24.92 -11.82 -6.33
C GLU A 145 24.27 -10.65 -5.59
N LEU A 146 23.85 -9.59 -6.28
CA LEU A 146 23.07 -8.50 -5.65
C LEU A 146 21.70 -8.98 -5.14
N TYR A 147 21.04 -9.89 -5.85
CA TYR A 147 19.81 -10.52 -5.37
C TYR A 147 20.08 -11.39 -4.14
N ARG A 148 21.15 -12.20 -4.17
CA ARG A 148 21.59 -12.99 -3.02
C ARG A 148 21.88 -12.08 -1.83
N GLN A 149 22.58 -10.96 -2.05
CA GLN A 149 22.88 -9.97 -1.03
C GLN A 149 21.62 -9.26 -0.52
N SER A 150 20.65 -8.94 -1.39
CA SER A 150 19.37 -8.38 -0.98
C SER A 150 18.55 -9.36 -0.13
N VAL A 151 18.61 -10.67 -0.44
CA VAL A 151 17.96 -11.72 0.36
C VAL A 151 18.69 -11.94 1.68
N MET A 152 20.01 -11.82 1.70
CA MET A 152 20.80 -11.88 2.94
C MET A 152 20.59 -10.65 3.83
N ASN A 153 20.34 -9.49 3.23
CA ASN A 153 20.08 -8.24 3.95
C ASN A 153 18.62 -8.12 4.40
N SER A 154 17.67 -8.82 3.77
CA SER A 154 16.37 -9.05 4.41
C SER A 154 16.61 -10.01 5.55
N ASP A 155 16.35 -9.62 6.80
CA ASP A 155 16.62 -10.32 8.08
C ASP A 155 16.24 -11.82 8.11
N LEU A 156 16.94 -12.62 7.30
CA LEU A 156 16.68 -14.01 7.01
C LEU A 156 18.00 -14.74 7.26
N ARG A 157 18.00 -15.58 8.29
CA ARG A 157 19.15 -16.39 8.59
C ARG A 157 19.09 -17.65 7.76
N ILE A 158 19.98 -17.74 6.77
CA ILE A 158 20.12 -18.93 5.94
C ILE A 158 20.79 -20.02 6.77
N VAL A 159 20.09 -21.13 6.94
CA VAL A 159 20.62 -22.32 7.60
C VAL A 159 21.06 -23.29 6.51
N PRO A 160 22.34 -23.73 6.49
CA PRO A 160 22.82 -24.65 5.47
C PRO A 160 22.08 -26.00 5.59
N GLY A 161 21.58 -26.50 4.47
CA GLY A 161 20.93 -27.81 4.36
C GLY A 161 19.58 -27.78 3.62
N ASP A 162 19.27 -28.91 2.96
CA ASP A 162 18.08 -29.09 2.12
C ASP A 162 16.77 -29.14 2.90
N SER A 163 16.82 -29.33 4.22
CA SER A 163 15.63 -29.35 5.05
C SER A 163 15.85 -28.60 6.35
N LEU A 164 14.90 -27.72 6.64
CA LEU A 164 14.86 -26.98 7.89
C LEU A 164 14.63 -27.97 9.05
N GLY A 165 15.58 -28.04 9.99
CA GLY A 165 15.47 -28.90 11.17
C GLY A 165 14.16 -28.65 11.95
N PRO A 166 13.64 -29.65 12.67
CA PRO A 166 12.33 -29.55 13.34
C PRO A 166 12.28 -28.39 14.35
N HIS A 167 13.40 -28.05 14.98
CA HIS A 167 13.50 -26.93 15.90
C HIS A 167 13.31 -25.57 15.20
N HIS A 168 13.88 -25.38 14.00
CA HIS A 168 13.68 -24.16 13.21
C HIS A 168 12.26 -24.05 12.66
N ARG A 169 11.67 -25.16 12.21
CA ARG A 169 10.25 -25.18 11.79
C ARG A 169 9.34 -24.78 12.95
N MET A 170 9.64 -25.28 14.15
CA MET A 170 8.91 -24.91 15.34
C MET A 170 9.09 -23.43 15.67
N SER A 171 10.32 -22.89 15.63
CA SER A 171 10.56 -21.45 15.84
C SER A 171 9.79 -20.57 14.84
N ASN A 172 9.74 -20.96 13.56
CA ASN A 172 8.96 -20.24 12.55
C ASN A 172 7.46 -20.32 12.84
N PHE A 173 6.96 -21.50 13.23
CA PHE A 173 5.56 -21.67 13.63
C PHE A 173 5.20 -20.83 14.86
N PHE A 174 6.11 -20.70 15.84
CA PHE A 174 5.98 -19.82 17.00
C PHE A 174 5.86 -18.35 16.61
N MET A 175 6.64 -17.89 15.62
CA MET A 175 6.54 -16.54 15.09
C MET A 175 5.20 -16.30 14.40
N ASP A 176 4.77 -17.24 13.57
CA ASP A 176 3.58 -17.07 12.74
C ASP A 176 2.28 -17.13 13.58
N ASN A 177 2.29 -17.83 14.73
CA ASN A 177 1.08 -18.09 15.51
C ASN A 177 1.32 -18.09 17.05
N PRO A 178 1.78 -16.99 17.67
CA PRO A 178 2.11 -16.96 19.09
C PRO A 178 0.92 -17.32 20.00
N PHE A 179 -0.29 -16.88 19.64
CA PHE A 179 -1.51 -17.16 20.42
C PHE A 179 -1.94 -18.62 20.38
N LYS A 180 -1.79 -19.30 19.24
CA LYS A 180 -2.17 -20.72 19.13
C LYS A 180 -1.30 -21.59 20.02
N ILE A 181 -0.03 -21.25 20.11
CA ILE A 181 0.93 -21.98 20.94
C ILE A 181 0.72 -21.66 22.42
N LEU A 182 0.47 -20.40 22.76
CA LEU A 182 0.11 -20.02 24.11
C LEU A 182 -1.16 -20.76 24.58
N ALA A 183 -2.16 -20.91 23.71
CA ALA A 183 -3.33 -21.71 24.00
C ALA A 183 -3.01 -23.21 24.12
N ALA A 184 -2.25 -23.76 23.17
CA ALA A 184 -1.90 -25.18 23.11
C ALA A 184 -1.05 -25.65 24.30
N VAL A 185 -0.14 -24.80 24.81
CA VAL A 185 0.72 -25.11 25.96
C VAL A 185 0.10 -24.63 27.27
N GLY A 186 -0.50 -23.44 27.27
CA GLY A 186 -1.06 -22.81 28.46
C GLY A 186 -2.26 -23.57 29.01
N VAL A 187 -3.19 -24.01 28.16
CA VAL A 187 -4.39 -24.73 28.63
C VAL A 187 -4.02 -26.04 29.32
N PRO A 188 -3.23 -26.96 28.73
CA PRO A 188 -2.82 -28.18 29.41
C PRO A 188 -1.99 -27.92 30.67
N THR A 189 -1.14 -26.88 30.69
CA THR A 189 -0.33 -26.54 31.88
C THR A 189 -1.22 -26.16 33.05
N VAL A 190 -2.21 -25.29 32.84
CA VAL A 190 -3.16 -24.89 33.88
C VAL A 190 -4.00 -26.08 34.33
N LEU A 191 -4.44 -26.92 33.40
CA LEU A 191 -5.23 -28.13 33.67
C LEU A 191 -4.43 -29.17 34.47
N TYR A 192 -3.14 -29.32 34.17
CA TYR A 192 -2.21 -30.20 34.88
C TYR A 192 -1.99 -29.73 36.32
N ILE A 193 -1.76 -28.43 36.53
CA ILE A 193 -1.66 -27.83 37.88
C ILE A 193 -2.94 -28.05 38.67
N PHE A 194 -4.11 -27.95 38.02
CA PHE A 194 -5.40 -28.18 38.67
C PHE A 194 -5.57 -29.65 39.08
N LYS A 195 -5.25 -30.60 38.20
CA LYS A 195 -5.37 -32.04 38.47
C LYS A 195 -4.46 -32.50 39.61
N GLY A 196 -3.19 -32.07 39.63
CA GLY A 196 -2.21 -32.46 40.67
C GLY A 196 -2.54 -31.98 42.08
N ARG A 197 -3.44 -31.00 42.25
CA ARG A 197 -3.87 -30.47 43.55
C ARG A 197 -5.06 -31.21 44.18
N ASN A 198 -5.78 -32.02 43.39
CA ASN A 198 -6.96 -32.74 43.87
C ASN A 198 -6.63 -33.93 44.78
N GLU A 199 -5.41 -34.47 44.74
CA GLU A 199 -5.06 -35.68 45.51
C GLU A 199 -4.83 -35.43 47.02
N LYS A 200 -4.60 -34.19 47.46
CA LYS A 200 -4.36 -33.89 48.89
C LYS A 200 -5.68 -33.64 49.64
N ALA A 201 -6.48 -34.68 49.89
CA ALA A 201 -7.86 -34.59 50.39
C ALA A 201 -8.06 -33.86 51.75
N HIS A 202 -7.02 -33.68 52.57
CA HIS A 202 -7.16 -33.16 53.93
C HIS A 202 -7.09 -31.62 54.10
N LEU A 203 -6.64 -30.86 53.09
CA LEU A 203 -6.50 -29.40 53.20
C LEU A 203 -7.77 -28.65 52.78
N GLN A 204 -8.25 -27.74 53.65
CA GLN A 204 -9.38 -26.83 53.43
C GLN A 204 -9.40 -26.30 51.98
N LEU A 205 -10.47 -26.63 51.27
CA LEU A 205 -10.73 -26.34 49.85
C LEU A 205 -10.49 -24.86 49.49
N GLN A 206 -10.73 -23.96 50.44
CA GLN A 206 -10.57 -22.51 50.31
C GLN A 206 -9.10 -22.06 50.15
N SER A 207 -8.15 -22.68 50.87
CA SER A 207 -6.72 -22.37 50.74
C SER A 207 -6.14 -22.89 49.41
N LYS A 208 -6.66 -24.03 48.93
CA LYS A 208 -6.25 -24.59 47.62
C LYS A 208 -6.60 -23.65 46.47
N ILE A 209 -7.82 -23.13 46.45
CA ILE A 209 -8.31 -22.23 45.40
C ILE A 209 -7.47 -20.95 45.31
N MET A 210 -7.06 -20.40 46.46
CA MET A 210 -6.23 -19.19 46.51
C MET A 210 -4.86 -19.43 45.88
N HIS A 211 -4.18 -20.51 46.24
CA HIS A 211 -2.86 -20.82 45.69
C HIS A 211 -2.92 -21.18 44.20
N THR A 212 -3.90 -21.95 43.75
CA THR A 212 -4.02 -22.30 42.32
C THR A 212 -4.17 -21.06 41.44
N ARG A 213 -4.78 -19.98 41.94
CA ARG A 213 -4.89 -18.72 41.18
C ARG A 213 -3.55 -18.01 41.04
N ILE A 214 -2.77 -17.90 42.12
CA ILE A 214 -1.43 -17.29 42.08
C ILE A 214 -0.50 -18.09 41.17
N PHE A 215 -0.52 -19.42 41.26
CA PHE A 215 0.26 -20.27 40.36
C PHE A 215 -0.19 -20.16 38.90
N GLY A 216 -1.50 -20.08 38.65
CA GLY A 216 -2.04 -19.85 37.31
C GLY A 216 -1.57 -18.51 36.73
N GLN A 217 -1.66 -17.43 37.52
CA GLN A 217 -1.18 -16.11 37.11
C GLN A 217 0.33 -16.12 36.84
N PHE A 218 1.13 -16.72 37.73
CA PHE A 218 2.57 -16.82 37.54
C PHE A 218 2.94 -17.63 36.29
N ALA A 219 2.23 -18.72 36.01
CA ALA A 219 2.43 -19.52 34.80
C ALA A 219 2.11 -18.71 33.53
N VAL A 220 0.99 -17.97 33.51
CA VAL A 220 0.60 -17.16 32.35
C VAL A 220 1.59 -16.00 32.14
N VAL A 221 1.97 -15.29 33.21
CA VAL A 221 2.95 -14.19 33.13
C VAL A 221 4.31 -14.71 32.68
N GLY A 222 4.79 -15.82 33.24
CA GLY A 222 6.05 -16.44 32.82
C GLY A 222 6.03 -16.87 31.35
N MET A 223 4.89 -17.39 30.86
CA MET A 223 4.73 -17.75 29.45
C MET A 223 4.71 -16.53 28.53
N LEU A 224 4.01 -15.45 28.91
CA LEU A 224 3.99 -14.20 28.16
C LEU A 224 5.37 -13.54 28.08
N LEU A 225 6.10 -13.49 29.20
CA LEU A 225 7.47 -12.96 29.24
C LEU A 225 8.40 -13.81 28.36
N SER A 226 8.26 -15.13 28.41
CA SER A 226 9.05 -16.04 27.55
C SER A 226 8.75 -15.80 26.07
N LEU A 227 7.49 -15.57 25.69
CA LEU A 227 7.13 -15.26 24.31
C LEU A 227 7.65 -13.89 23.86
N MET A 228 7.60 -12.88 24.72
CA MET A 228 8.17 -11.57 24.39
C MET A 228 9.69 -11.63 24.22
N GLY A 229 10.40 -12.30 25.15
CA GLY A 229 11.84 -12.52 25.02
C GLY A 229 12.20 -13.35 23.79
N PHE A 230 11.40 -14.38 23.47
CA PHE A 230 11.59 -15.17 22.26
C PHE A 230 11.32 -14.35 20.99
N LYS A 231 10.31 -13.49 20.99
CA LYS A 231 10.01 -12.60 19.86
C LYS A 231 11.14 -11.61 19.61
N GLU A 232 11.68 -11.00 20.66
CA GLU A 232 12.83 -10.09 20.54
C GLU A 232 14.08 -10.82 20.05
N TYR A 233 14.35 -12.02 20.57
CA TYR A 233 15.42 -12.89 20.07
C TYR A 233 15.23 -13.21 18.58
N MET A 234 14.02 -13.59 18.16
CA MET A 234 13.74 -13.89 16.74
C MET A 234 13.81 -12.65 15.86
N ASN A 235 13.35 -11.49 16.33
CA ASN A 235 13.48 -10.23 15.61
C ASN A 235 14.96 -9.85 15.41
N ALA A 236 15.81 -10.11 16.41
CA ALA A 236 17.24 -9.84 16.31
C ALA A 236 17.99 -10.85 15.43
N ASN A 237 17.54 -12.11 15.38
CA ASN A 237 18.21 -13.18 14.64
C ASN A 237 17.61 -13.48 13.26
N GLY A 238 16.47 -12.87 12.93
CA GLY A 238 15.75 -13.10 11.68
C GLY A 238 14.97 -14.41 11.62
N ARG A 239 14.17 -14.59 10.56
CA ARG A 239 13.45 -15.85 10.30
C ARG A 239 14.44 -16.89 9.76
N PHE A 240 14.33 -18.14 10.22
CA PHE A 240 15.16 -19.22 9.69
C PHE A 240 14.60 -19.69 8.36
N VAL A 241 15.39 -19.57 7.29
CA VAL A 241 15.04 -20.03 5.94
C VAL A 241 16.09 -21.04 5.51
N SER A 242 15.68 -22.17 4.94
CA SER A 242 16.61 -23.17 4.42
C SER A 242 17.25 -22.64 3.15
N GLU A 243 18.48 -23.04 2.86
CA GLU A 243 19.18 -22.65 1.63
C GLU A 243 18.36 -22.96 0.38
N ALA A 244 17.72 -24.14 0.31
CA ALA A 244 16.81 -24.51 -0.78
C ALA A 244 15.58 -23.57 -0.93
N GLU A 245 15.07 -23.00 0.17
CA GLU A 245 13.94 -22.06 0.10
C GLU A 245 14.43 -20.66 -0.30
N ALA A 246 15.60 -20.25 0.20
CA ALA A 246 16.25 -19.02 -0.22
C ALA A 246 16.57 -19.04 -1.73
N GLU A 247 17.15 -20.14 -2.22
CA GLU A 247 17.40 -20.38 -3.64
C GLU A 247 16.11 -20.41 -4.44
N GLY A 248 15.05 -21.07 -3.94
CA GLY A 248 13.72 -21.04 -4.55
C GLY A 248 13.20 -19.60 -4.74
N ARG A 249 13.30 -18.74 -3.72
CA ARG A 249 12.89 -17.33 -3.82
C ARG A 249 13.79 -16.52 -4.77
N VAL A 250 15.09 -16.78 -4.78
CA VAL A 250 16.00 -16.15 -5.75
C VAL A 250 15.61 -16.57 -7.17
N GLN A 251 15.30 -17.85 -7.39
CA GLN A 251 14.86 -18.36 -8.68
C GLN A 251 13.52 -17.73 -9.10
N GLU A 252 12.57 -17.56 -8.18
CA GLU A 252 11.32 -16.84 -8.45
C GLU A 252 11.58 -15.39 -8.86
N MET A 253 12.48 -14.68 -8.17
CA MET A 253 12.86 -13.32 -8.55
C MET A 253 13.56 -13.24 -9.90
N VAL A 254 14.43 -14.20 -10.22
CA VAL A 254 15.06 -14.31 -11.53
C VAL A 254 14.01 -14.56 -12.61
N ASN A 255 13.07 -15.47 -12.38
CA ASN A 255 11.97 -15.75 -13.30
C ASN A 255 11.10 -14.50 -13.54
N MET A 256 10.70 -13.80 -12.47
CA MET A 256 9.96 -12.53 -12.58
C MET A 256 10.73 -11.48 -13.38
N ARG A 257 12.04 -11.35 -13.14
CA ARG A 257 12.89 -10.44 -13.91
C ARG A 257 12.95 -10.84 -15.38
N THR A 258 13.14 -12.11 -15.71
CA THR A 258 13.18 -12.56 -17.10
C THR A 258 11.88 -12.26 -17.83
N GLN A 259 10.75 -12.44 -17.15
CA GLN A 259 9.43 -12.10 -17.68
C GLN A 259 9.28 -10.59 -17.93
N LEU A 260 9.76 -9.75 -17.00
CA LEU A 260 9.77 -8.29 -17.18
C LEU A 260 10.70 -7.84 -18.31
N LEU A 261 11.88 -8.45 -18.44
CA LEU A 261 12.82 -8.15 -19.53
C LEU A 261 12.25 -8.57 -20.89
N GLU A 262 11.58 -9.71 -20.95
CA GLU A 262 10.89 -10.17 -22.16
C GLU A 262 9.78 -9.20 -22.56
N GLN A 263 8.95 -8.77 -21.61
CA GLN A 263 7.93 -7.73 -21.83
C GLN A 263 8.56 -6.43 -22.35
N LEU A 264 9.63 -5.96 -21.71
CA LEU A 264 10.32 -4.72 -22.09
C LEU A 264 10.95 -4.82 -23.49
N ASN A 265 11.50 -5.98 -23.84
CA ASN A 265 12.03 -6.25 -25.19
C ASN A 265 10.92 -6.29 -26.24
N ALA A 266 9.80 -6.94 -25.94
CA ALA A 266 8.63 -6.97 -26.81
C ALA A 266 8.10 -5.55 -27.06
N ASP A 267 8.04 -4.71 -26.02
CA ASP A 267 7.63 -3.32 -26.17
C ASP A 267 8.65 -2.49 -26.94
N ARG A 268 9.95 -2.73 -26.75
CA ARG A 268 11.00 -2.09 -27.56
C ARG A 268 10.87 -2.43 -29.04
N GLN A 269 10.58 -3.69 -29.39
CA GLN A 269 10.35 -4.10 -30.77
C GLN A 269 9.13 -3.41 -31.37
N ARG A 270 8.02 -3.36 -30.62
CA ARG A 270 6.81 -2.62 -31.02
C ARG A 270 7.08 -1.14 -31.27
N MET A 271 8.01 -0.53 -30.53
CA MET A 271 8.42 0.87 -30.74
C MET A 271 9.25 1.04 -32.02
N VAL A 272 10.19 0.14 -32.30
CA VAL A 272 10.97 0.16 -33.56
C VAL A 272 10.09 -0.07 -34.78
N GLU A 273 9.12 -0.98 -34.69
CA GLU A 273 8.16 -1.20 -35.77
C GLU A 273 7.35 0.05 -36.09
N ARG A 274 6.90 0.78 -35.06
CA ARG A 274 6.22 2.06 -35.26
C ARG A 274 7.10 3.07 -35.94
N GLU A 275 8.36 3.19 -35.50
CA GLU A 275 9.29 4.13 -36.09
C GLU A 275 9.51 3.84 -37.59
N LYS A 276 9.61 2.57 -37.98
CA LYS A 276 9.67 2.17 -39.40
C LYS A 276 8.39 2.52 -40.17
N VAL A 277 7.22 2.34 -39.56
CA VAL A 277 5.94 2.72 -40.16
C VAL A 277 5.89 4.23 -40.39
N LEU A 278 6.36 5.02 -39.42
CA LEU A 278 6.43 6.48 -39.51
C LEU A 278 7.43 6.93 -40.57
N GLN A 279 8.62 6.35 -40.62
CA GLN A 279 9.61 6.64 -41.66
C GLN A 279 9.07 6.34 -43.07
N ARG A 280 8.32 5.23 -43.24
CA ARG A 280 7.67 4.91 -44.52
C ARG A 280 6.54 5.88 -44.88
N ALA A 281 5.76 6.33 -43.90
CA ALA A 281 4.73 7.35 -44.12
C ALA A 281 5.38 8.67 -44.56
N HIS A 282 6.40 9.11 -43.84
CA HIS A 282 7.15 10.33 -44.16
C HIS A 282 7.84 10.27 -45.53
N ALA A 283 8.42 9.13 -45.92
CA ALA A 283 9.01 8.97 -47.25
C ALA A 283 7.96 9.14 -48.37
N LYS A 284 6.75 8.60 -48.19
CA LYS A 284 5.64 8.77 -49.15
C LYS A 284 5.16 10.22 -49.24
N ASP A 285 5.13 10.92 -48.12
CA ASP A 285 4.74 12.33 -48.10
C ASP A 285 5.79 13.20 -48.80
N LEU A 286 7.09 12.90 -48.65
CA LEU A 286 8.16 13.54 -49.42
C LEU A 286 8.06 13.27 -50.93
N GLU A 287 7.73 12.04 -51.34
CA GLU A 287 7.47 11.71 -52.75
C GLU A 287 6.31 12.52 -53.32
N ARG A 288 5.20 12.66 -52.56
CA ARG A 288 4.05 13.47 -52.96
C ARG A 288 4.39 14.95 -53.12
N LEU A 289 5.17 15.50 -52.19
CA LEU A 289 5.65 16.88 -52.28
C LEU A 289 6.59 17.08 -53.48
N GLY A 290 7.41 16.07 -53.79
CA GLY A 290 8.25 16.07 -54.99
C GLY A 290 7.45 16.09 -56.29
N HIS A 291 6.36 15.33 -56.37
CA HIS A 291 5.45 15.36 -57.53
C HIS A 291 4.73 16.70 -57.65
N GLN A 292 4.17 17.25 -56.56
CA GLN A 292 3.52 18.57 -56.59
C GLN A 292 4.46 19.69 -57.05
N LYS A 293 5.74 19.66 -56.64
CA LYS A 293 6.72 20.63 -57.12
C LYS A 293 6.97 20.52 -58.61
N LYS A 294 7.10 19.31 -59.14
CA LYS A 294 7.26 19.09 -60.59
C LYS A 294 6.04 19.56 -61.38
N ASP A 295 4.84 19.22 -60.91
CA ASP A 295 3.60 19.66 -61.56
C ASP A 295 3.49 21.19 -61.56
N ALA A 296 3.92 21.86 -60.47
CA ALA A 296 3.98 23.31 -60.39
C ALA A 296 5.05 23.93 -61.31
N GLU A 297 6.22 23.30 -61.45
CA GLU A 297 7.27 23.72 -62.38
C GLU A 297 6.85 23.55 -63.85
N ASP A 298 6.19 22.43 -64.18
CA ASP A 298 5.64 22.18 -65.53
C ASP A 298 4.57 23.22 -65.87
N LEU A 299 3.67 23.55 -64.92
CA LEU A 299 2.68 24.62 -65.09
C LEU A 299 3.33 26.00 -65.32
N ARG A 300 4.46 26.31 -64.66
CA ARG A 300 5.24 27.52 -64.94
C ARG A 300 5.85 27.51 -66.34
N SER A 301 6.34 26.37 -66.81
CA SER A 301 6.92 26.22 -68.16
C SER A 301 5.92 26.46 -69.30
N TYR A 302 4.61 26.28 -69.08
CA TYR A 302 3.60 26.52 -70.11
C TYR A 302 3.27 28.02 -70.33
N GLY A 303 3.95 28.95 -69.63
CA GLY A 303 3.79 30.39 -69.87
C GLY A 303 2.43 30.95 -69.48
N VAL A 304 1.68 30.26 -68.61
CA VAL A 304 0.33 30.67 -68.18
C VAL A 304 0.35 31.54 -66.91
N LEU A 305 1.51 31.70 -66.25
CA LEU A 305 1.63 32.45 -65.00
C LEU A 305 2.88 33.32 -65.00
N GLU A 306 2.87 34.39 -65.79
CA GLU A 306 3.91 35.44 -65.74
C GLU A 306 3.33 36.83 -65.46
N GLY A 307 2.11 36.91 -64.91
CA GLY A 307 1.50 38.15 -64.44
C GLY A 307 1.03 38.02 -62.99
N ASP A 308 1.54 38.90 -62.12
CA ASP A 308 0.93 39.37 -60.87
C ASP A 308 1.18 38.62 -59.54
N ILE A 309 2.06 37.60 -59.46
CA ILE A 309 2.29 36.86 -58.19
C ILE A 309 3.40 37.45 -57.30
N GLU A 310 4.14 38.48 -57.74
CA GLU A 310 5.21 39.06 -56.89
C GLU A 310 4.70 39.83 -55.65
N ASN A 311 3.40 40.14 -55.54
CA ASN A 311 2.86 40.89 -54.40
C ASN A 311 2.10 40.05 -53.35
N GLU A 312 1.71 38.80 -53.66
CA GLU A 312 0.90 37.99 -52.72
C GLU A 312 1.77 37.09 -51.81
N GLU A 313 2.98 36.74 -52.25
CA GLU A 313 3.92 35.94 -51.45
C GLU A 313 4.53 36.74 -50.28
N ALA A 314 4.53 38.09 -50.38
CA ALA A 314 5.02 38.98 -49.32
C ALA A 314 4.05 39.13 -48.13
N GLU A 315 2.72 38.95 -48.33
CA GLU A 315 1.73 39.02 -47.24
C GLU A 315 1.51 37.68 -46.52
N ALA A 316 1.78 36.55 -47.18
CA ALA A 316 1.64 35.23 -46.56
C ALA A 316 2.74 34.94 -45.51
N LEU A 317 3.98 35.41 -45.75
CA LEU A 317 5.11 35.22 -44.82
C LEU A 317 4.97 36.01 -43.51
N THR A 318 4.10 37.02 -43.44
CA THR A 318 3.81 37.74 -42.19
C THR A 318 2.76 37.06 -41.29
N ASN A 319 1.86 36.25 -41.85
CA ASN A 319 0.77 35.65 -41.06
C ASN A 319 1.14 34.31 -40.40
N ASP A 320 2.12 33.58 -40.93
CA ASP A 320 2.60 32.32 -40.30
C ASP A 320 3.52 32.56 -39.09
N ALA A 321 3.98 33.79 -38.88
CA ALA A 321 4.70 34.17 -37.66
C ALA A 321 3.77 34.30 -36.43
N GLU A 322 2.44 34.36 -36.61
CA GLU A 322 1.50 34.63 -35.51
C GLU A 322 0.72 33.40 -35.01
N TRP A 323 0.68 32.30 -35.78
CA TRP A 323 -0.10 31.09 -35.43
C TRP A 323 0.70 29.86 -34.98
N GLY A 324 2.00 29.99 -34.77
CA GLY A 324 2.85 28.95 -34.15
C GLY A 324 2.68 28.76 -32.64
N SER A 325 1.61 29.26 -32.01
CA SER A 325 1.36 29.21 -30.56
C SER A 325 0.07 28.46 -30.21
N VAL A 326 -0.15 27.30 -30.83
CA VAL A 326 -1.31 26.41 -30.59
C VAL A 326 -0.90 25.17 -29.76
N GLU A 327 -0.19 25.39 -28.65
CA GLU A 327 -0.18 24.44 -27.51
C GLU A 327 -1.03 24.94 -26.32
N SER A 328 -1.64 26.13 -26.45
CA SER A 328 -2.47 26.80 -25.43
C SER A 328 -3.84 26.14 -25.16
N THR A 329 -4.31 25.23 -26.02
CA THR A 329 -5.64 24.60 -25.88
C THR A 329 -5.75 23.70 -24.65
N THR A 330 -4.64 23.19 -24.10
CA THR A 330 -4.63 22.41 -22.85
C THR A 330 -4.78 23.28 -21.60
N VAL A 331 -4.31 24.53 -21.64
CA VAL A 331 -4.43 25.49 -20.54
C VAL A 331 -5.89 25.96 -20.40
N VAL A 332 -6.57 26.21 -21.53
CA VAL A 332 -7.99 26.63 -21.54
C VAL A 332 -8.93 25.54 -21.02
N GLN A 333 -8.63 24.26 -21.27
CA GLN A 333 -9.43 23.16 -20.68
C GLN A 333 -9.20 22.99 -19.17
N ASN A 334 -8.00 23.28 -18.68
CA ASN A 334 -7.69 23.19 -17.25
C ASN A 334 -8.33 24.35 -16.46
N THR A 335 -8.39 25.55 -17.03
CA THR A 335 -9.08 26.70 -16.39
C THR A 335 -10.59 26.49 -16.31
N LEU A 336 -11.22 25.93 -17.35
CA LEU A 336 -12.65 25.55 -17.35
C LEU A 336 -12.99 24.47 -16.30
N LYS A 337 -12.08 23.51 -16.06
CA LYS A 337 -12.26 22.51 -14.98
C LYS A 337 -12.15 23.14 -13.59
N THR A 338 -11.26 24.11 -13.40
CA THR A 338 -11.13 24.83 -12.11
C THR A 338 -12.31 25.73 -11.81
N GLU A 339 -12.91 26.38 -12.81
CA GLU A 339 -14.15 27.15 -12.63
C GLU A 339 -15.35 26.28 -12.24
N LYS A 340 -15.51 25.10 -12.86
CA LYS A 340 -16.58 24.16 -12.49
C LYS A 340 -16.44 23.66 -11.04
N LYS A 341 -15.21 23.41 -10.57
CA LYS A 341 -14.95 23.07 -9.15
C LYS A 341 -15.29 24.23 -8.21
N ARG A 342 -14.96 25.48 -8.58
CA ARG A 342 -15.33 26.67 -7.80
C ARG A 342 -16.84 26.90 -7.72
N LYS A 343 -17.57 26.71 -8.82
CA LYS A 343 -19.05 26.80 -8.83
C LYS A 343 -19.71 25.70 -7.99
N LYS A 344 -19.17 24.47 -7.99
CA LYS A 344 -19.66 23.38 -7.13
C LYS A 344 -19.40 23.66 -5.64
N LYS A 345 -18.22 24.20 -5.29
CA LYS A 345 -17.89 24.59 -3.91
C LYS A 345 -18.76 25.73 -3.38
N LYS A 346 -19.07 26.74 -4.20
CA LYS A 346 -20.00 27.83 -3.83
C LYS A 346 -21.43 27.33 -3.61
N ARG A 347 -21.89 26.35 -4.39
CA ARG A 347 -23.20 25.71 -4.18
C ARG A 347 -23.26 24.89 -2.89
N ALA A 348 -22.19 24.17 -2.55
CA ALA A 348 -22.12 23.41 -1.30
C ALA A 348 -22.12 24.34 -0.06
N ALA A 349 -21.37 25.45 -0.10
CA ALA A 349 -21.35 26.43 0.99
C ALA A 349 -22.73 27.09 1.19
N LYS A 350 -23.44 27.40 0.10
CA LYS A 350 -24.79 27.98 0.18
C LYS A 350 -25.81 27.01 0.81
N VAL A 351 -25.67 25.70 0.55
CA VAL A 351 -26.52 24.67 1.16
C VAL A 351 -26.23 24.49 2.66
N GLU A 352 -24.98 24.66 3.11
CA GLU A 352 -24.67 24.66 4.55
C GLU A 352 -25.19 25.91 5.27
N GLU A 353 -25.10 27.09 4.65
CA GLU A 353 -25.65 28.34 5.21
C GLU A 353 -27.19 28.25 5.36
N GLU A 354 -27.86 27.61 4.40
CA GLU A 354 -29.30 27.38 4.44
C GLU A 354 -29.73 26.36 5.51
N LYS A 355 -28.90 25.34 5.78
CA LYS A 355 -29.10 24.41 6.90
C LYS A 355 -28.90 25.06 8.27
N GLY A 356 -27.96 26.00 8.39
CA GLY A 356 -27.74 26.77 9.61
C GLY A 356 -28.97 27.59 10.01
N ARG A 357 -29.62 28.26 9.05
CA ARG A 357 -30.84 29.05 9.27
C ARG A 357 -32.06 28.23 9.69
N ILE A 358 -32.17 26.98 9.24
CA ILE A 358 -33.29 26.10 9.64
C ILE A 358 -33.16 25.70 11.12
N ASN A 359 -31.93 25.61 11.64
CA ASN A 359 -31.69 25.18 13.02
C ASN A 359 -31.93 26.29 14.05
N GLU A 360 -31.76 27.57 13.68
CA GLU A 360 -32.06 28.72 14.57
C GLU A 360 -33.57 28.96 14.75
N ASN A 361 -34.41 28.58 13.78
CA ASN A 361 -35.87 28.73 13.90
C ASN A 361 -36.55 27.63 14.74
N THR A 362 -35.85 26.56 15.12
CA THR A 362 -36.40 25.47 15.94
C THR A 362 -36.11 25.58 17.45
N SER A 363 -35.44 26.64 17.90
CA SER A 363 -35.16 26.87 19.34
C SER A 363 -36.00 27.98 19.98
N GLY A 364 -36.98 28.51 19.25
CA GLY A 364 -37.81 29.63 19.70
C GLY A 364 -39.30 29.29 19.77
N ASP A 365 -39.68 28.17 20.38
CA ASP A 365 -41.08 27.99 20.81
C ASP A 365 -41.19 27.01 21.99
N GLY A 366 -41.71 27.52 23.11
CA GLY A 366 -42.55 26.73 24.02
C GLY A 366 -41.87 26.01 25.19
N PHE A 367 -41.56 26.74 26.26
CA PHE A 367 -41.88 26.22 27.60
C PHE A 367 -42.54 27.32 28.45
N VAL A 368 -43.83 27.49 28.16
CA VAL A 368 -44.80 28.17 29.03
C VAL A 368 -45.31 27.16 30.05
N SER A 369 -45.17 27.52 31.32
CA SER A 369 -46.09 27.28 32.44
C SER A 369 -46.84 25.94 32.53
N ALA A 370 -46.59 25.19 33.61
CA ALA A 370 -47.68 24.46 34.28
C ALA A 370 -47.40 24.33 35.78
N SER A 371 -48.21 25.06 36.53
CA SER A 371 -48.50 24.86 37.96
C SER A 371 -49.03 23.45 38.23
N HIS A 372 -48.56 22.81 39.30
CA HIS A 372 -49.42 22.29 40.38
C HIS A 372 -48.61 21.80 41.58
#